data_AF-A0A6P0ITC8-F1
#
_entry.id   AF-A0A6P0ITC8-F1
#
_cell.length_a   1.000
_cell.length_b   1.000
_cell.length_c   1.000
_cell.angle_alpha   90.00
_cell.angle_beta   90.00
_cell.angle_gamma   90.00
#
_symmetry.space_group_name_H-M   'P 1'
#
loop_
_entity.id
_entity.type
_entity.pdbx_description
1 polymer ?
#
loop_
_entity_poly.entity_id
_entity_poly.type
_entity_poly.pdbx_seq_one_letter_code
_entity_poly.pdbx_strand_id
1 'polypeptide(L)'
;MPLDKLVLEFLRNPLFQLGGESVSLLTILQLIFLFLTAKFIIQDLKKILNYKLLNKLVNDAKKREFISKLISYILLLILVYIIDYQGGLELIEFTIFKVGSTELSIKSLIKLVLSLMIVIFLASSLKNFLKQQLLPQMGIDEANRAVIATIISYAFGILGIVIVLNNNFELGSLAVIAGGLGVGIGFGLQDITKNFISGVTLL
;
A
#
# COMPACT_ATOMS: atom_id res chain seq x y z
N MET A 1 2.48 -26.28 38.43
CA MET A 1 1.91 -25.23 37.56
C MET A 1 1.30 -25.93 36.34
N PRO A 2 0.06 -25.60 35.94
CA PRO A 2 -0.59 -26.29 34.82
C PRO A 2 0.03 -25.85 33.48
N LEU A 3 0.05 -26.78 32.52
CA LEU A 3 0.82 -26.67 31.26
C LEU A 3 0.42 -25.46 30.40
N ASP A 4 -0.86 -25.11 30.42
CA ASP A 4 -1.47 -23.95 29.76
C ASP A 4 -0.85 -22.62 30.23
N LYS A 5 -0.66 -22.45 31.54
CA LYS A 5 -0.04 -21.24 32.10
C LYS A 5 1.43 -21.14 31.72
N LEU A 6 2.13 -22.27 31.68
CA LEU A 6 3.56 -22.33 31.36
C LEU A 6 3.83 -21.96 29.89
N VAL A 7 2.93 -22.39 28.99
CA VAL A 7 2.95 -21.99 27.58
C VAL A 7 2.64 -20.50 27.41
N LEU A 8 1.62 -19.97 28.09
CA LEU A 8 1.28 -18.55 28.01
C LEU A 8 2.39 -17.64 28.53
N GLU A 9 3.07 -18.05 29.60
CA GLU A 9 4.19 -17.32 30.17
C GLU A 9 5.41 -17.36 29.22
N PHE A 10 5.71 -18.52 28.62
CA PHE A 10 6.74 -18.62 27.59
C PHE A 10 6.45 -17.74 26.37
N LEU A 11 5.20 -17.70 25.91
CA LEU A 11 4.81 -16.89 24.75
C LEU A 11 4.84 -15.38 25.05
N ARG A 12 4.57 -14.98 26.30
CA ARG A 12 4.64 -13.59 26.75
C ARG A 12 6.04 -13.15 27.14
N ASN A 13 6.97 -14.08 27.32
CA ASN A 13 8.35 -13.73 27.65
C ASN A 13 8.95 -12.83 26.56
N PRO A 14 9.62 -11.75 26.98
CA PRO A 14 10.19 -10.80 26.05
C PRO A 14 11.40 -11.42 25.34
N LEU A 15 11.37 -11.41 24.01
CA LEU A 15 12.47 -11.82 23.15
C LEU A 15 13.51 -10.70 23.01
N PHE A 16 13.03 -9.47 22.82
CA PHE A 16 13.85 -8.28 22.71
C PHE A 16 13.03 -7.04 23.06
N GLN A 17 13.70 -5.95 23.39
CA GLN A 17 13.06 -4.66 23.68
C GLN A 17 13.13 -3.78 22.45
N LEU A 18 12.02 -3.15 22.10
CA LEU A 18 11.92 -2.18 21.02
C LEU A 18 11.12 -1.01 21.58
N GLY A 19 11.84 0.04 21.99
CA GLY A 19 11.22 1.26 22.49
C GLY A 19 10.86 1.37 23.95
N GLY A 20 11.48 0.56 24.80
CA GLY A 20 11.05 0.40 26.18
C GLY A 20 9.91 -0.59 26.34
N GLU A 21 9.27 -1.02 25.26
CA GLU A 21 8.28 -2.08 25.22
C GLU A 21 8.89 -3.42 24.82
N SER A 22 8.33 -4.49 25.37
CA SER A 22 8.91 -5.82 25.27
C SER A 22 8.22 -6.62 24.15
N VAL A 23 8.96 -6.99 23.11
CA VAL A 23 8.43 -7.79 22.00
C VAL A 23 8.56 -9.26 22.37
N SER A 24 7.42 -9.96 22.43
CA SER A 24 7.33 -11.36 22.81
C SER A 24 6.98 -12.25 21.61
N LEU A 25 7.10 -13.56 21.78
CA LEU A 25 6.64 -14.53 20.79
C LEU A 25 5.15 -14.34 20.45
N LEU A 26 4.35 -13.95 21.44
CA LEU A 26 2.93 -13.69 21.29
C LEU A 26 2.65 -12.54 20.31
N THR A 27 3.38 -11.43 20.38
CA THR A 27 3.19 -10.31 19.45
C THR A 27 3.58 -10.68 18.02
N ILE A 28 4.64 -11.47 17.84
CA ILE A 28 5.03 -11.98 16.52
C ILE A 28 3.94 -12.91 15.95
N LEU A 29 3.41 -13.82 16.77
CA LEU A 29 2.33 -14.72 16.37
C LEU A 29 1.04 -13.96 16.00
N GLN A 30 0.68 -12.92 16.75
CA GLN A 30 -0.47 -12.06 16.44
C GLN A 30 -0.29 -11.32 15.10
N LEU A 31 0.91 -10.80 14.83
CA LEU A 31 1.25 -10.16 13.55
C LEU A 31 1.10 -11.12 12.37
N ILE A 32 1.64 -12.34 12.51
CA ILE A 32 1.52 -13.40 11.49
C ILE A 32 0.05 -13.76 11.30
N PHE A 33 -0.71 -13.93 12.38
CA PHE A 33 -2.13 -14.25 12.31
C PHE A 33 -2.96 -13.14 11.64
N LEU A 34 -2.71 -11.87 11.95
CA LEU A 34 -3.33 -10.73 11.29
C LEU A 34 -3.03 -10.75 9.78
N PHE A 35 -1.79 -11.01 9.40
CA PHE A 35 -1.40 -11.09 7.99
C PHE A 35 -2.10 -12.24 7.26
N LEU A 36 -2.17 -13.42 7.87
CA LEU A 36 -2.85 -14.60 7.31
C LEU A 36 -4.35 -14.38 7.17
N THR A 37 -5.01 -13.81 8.18
CA THR A 37 -6.45 -13.51 8.15
C THR A 37 -6.77 -12.45 7.10
N ALA A 38 -5.97 -11.38 7.00
CA ALA A 38 -6.12 -10.38 5.94
C ALA A 38 -6.00 -11.01 4.54
N LYS A 39 -5.00 -11.88 4.33
CA LYS A 39 -4.81 -12.59 3.06
C LYS A 39 -6.01 -13.50 2.72
N PHE A 40 -6.52 -14.22 3.72
CA PHE A 40 -7.68 -15.10 3.58
C PHE A 40 -8.95 -14.32 3.20
N ILE A 41 -9.24 -13.24 3.93
CA ILE A 41 -10.37 -12.33 3.66
C ILE A 41 -10.30 -11.78 2.23
N ILE A 42 -9.12 -11.34 1.77
CA ILE A 42 -8.93 -10.86 0.39
C ILE A 42 -9.24 -11.96 -0.63
N GLN A 43 -8.80 -13.20 -0.40
CA GLN A 43 -9.07 -14.30 -1.30
C GLN A 43 -10.56 -14.62 -1.40
N ASP A 44 -11.27 -14.61 -0.28
CA ASP A 44 -12.69 -14.92 -0.24
C ASP A 44 -13.55 -13.79 -0.80
N LEU A 45 -13.24 -12.53 -0.47
CA LEU A 45 -13.88 -11.36 -1.08
C LEU A 45 -13.74 -11.37 -2.60
N LYS A 46 -12.54 -11.67 -3.10
CA LYS A 46 -12.31 -11.79 -4.56
C LYS A 46 -13.20 -12.86 -5.17
N LYS A 47 -13.29 -14.05 -4.57
CA LYS A 47 -14.15 -15.13 -5.06
C LYS A 47 -15.61 -14.68 -5.10
N ILE A 48 -16.12 -14.10 -4.01
CA ILE A 48 -17.52 -13.67 -3.92
C ILE A 48 -17.82 -12.60 -4.96
N LEU A 49 -16.97 -11.57 -5.06
CA LEU A 49 -17.20 -10.45 -5.95
C LEU A 49 -17.09 -10.86 -7.42
N ASN A 50 -16.14 -11.73 -7.76
CA ASN A 50 -15.91 -12.19 -9.13
C ASN A 50 -16.97 -13.22 -9.57
N TYR A 51 -17.36 -14.15 -8.69
CA TYR A 51 -18.34 -15.20 -8.97
C TYR A 51 -19.80 -14.70 -8.93
N LYS A 52 -20.14 -13.79 -8.01
CA LYS A 52 -21.54 -13.41 -7.72
C LYS A 52 -21.97 -12.09 -8.35
N LEU A 53 -21.08 -11.10 -8.42
CA LEU A 53 -21.42 -9.73 -8.82
C LEU A 53 -20.87 -9.39 -10.20
N LEU A 54 -19.54 -9.44 -10.37
CA LEU A 54 -18.92 -8.90 -11.56
C LEU A 54 -19.07 -9.78 -12.80
N ASN A 55 -19.39 -11.07 -12.68
CA ASN A 55 -19.64 -11.92 -13.85
C ASN A 55 -20.87 -11.46 -14.65
N LYS A 56 -21.82 -10.75 -14.01
CA LYS A 56 -23.05 -10.23 -14.63
C LYS A 56 -22.85 -8.84 -15.24
N LEU A 57 -21.89 -8.09 -14.73
CA LEU A 57 -21.65 -6.69 -15.09
C LEU A 57 -20.47 -6.51 -16.05
N VAL A 58 -19.52 -7.45 -16.06
CA VAL A 58 -18.26 -7.34 -16.81
C VAL A 58 -17.95 -8.66 -17.51
N ASN A 59 -18.22 -8.67 -18.82
CA ASN A 59 -18.02 -9.84 -19.68
C ASN A 59 -16.53 -10.16 -19.89
N ASP A 60 -15.69 -9.13 -20.00
CA ASP A 60 -14.24 -9.30 -20.17
C ASP A 60 -13.59 -9.81 -18.87
N ALA A 61 -13.00 -11.00 -18.94
CA ALA A 61 -12.39 -11.67 -17.79
C ALA A 61 -11.22 -10.87 -17.18
N LYS A 62 -10.40 -10.21 -18.01
CA LYS A 62 -9.27 -9.40 -17.53
C LYS A 62 -9.77 -8.13 -16.84
N LYS A 63 -10.80 -7.48 -17.41
CA LYS A 63 -11.45 -6.30 -16.80
C LYS A 63 -12.09 -6.66 -15.47
N ARG A 64 -12.75 -7.80 -15.41
CA ARG A 64 -13.39 -8.32 -14.21
C ARG A 64 -12.38 -8.63 -13.10
N GLU A 65 -11.26 -9.28 -13.42
CA GLU A 65 -10.21 -9.56 -12.46
C GLU A 65 -9.60 -8.27 -11.87
N PHE A 66 -9.38 -7.27 -12.72
CA PHE A 66 -8.88 -5.95 -12.28
C PHE A 66 -9.87 -5.24 -11.35
N ILE A 67 -11.15 -5.15 -11.74
CA ILE A 67 -12.18 -4.51 -10.93
C ILE A 67 -12.35 -5.26 -9.59
N SER A 68 -12.26 -6.59 -9.62
CA SER A 68 -12.34 -7.39 -8.40
C SER A 68 -11.19 -7.14 -7.44
N LYS A 69 -9.97 -7.01 -7.97
CA LYS A 69 -8.80 -6.60 -7.18
C LYS A 69 -9.02 -5.22 -6.57
N LEU A 70 -9.39 -4.21 -7.37
CA LEU A 70 -9.62 -2.85 -6.87
C LEU A 70 -10.65 -2.80 -5.73
N ILE A 71 -11.84 -3.39 -5.94
CA ILE A 71 -12.90 -3.38 -4.94
C ILE A 71 -12.47 -4.10 -3.66
N SER A 72 -11.80 -5.25 -3.78
CA SER A 72 -11.33 -5.99 -2.59
C SER A 72 -10.33 -5.19 -1.77
N TYR A 73 -9.44 -4.42 -2.41
CA TYR A 73 -8.49 -3.56 -1.71
C TYR A 73 -9.14 -2.32 -1.08
N ILE A 74 -10.12 -1.71 -1.76
CA ILE A 74 -10.90 -0.60 -1.20
C ILE A 74 -11.67 -1.08 0.04
N LEU A 75 -12.28 -2.27 -0.02
CA LEU A 75 -12.96 -2.87 1.13
C LEU A 75 -12.00 -3.20 2.27
N LEU A 76 -10.78 -3.65 1.97
CA LEU A 76 -9.74 -3.85 2.98
C LEU A 76 -9.35 -2.52 3.66
N LEU A 77 -9.18 -1.44 2.89
CA LEU A 77 -8.91 -0.10 3.44
C LEU A 77 -10.02 0.35 4.40
N ILE A 78 -11.27 0.17 3.99
CA ILE A 78 -12.43 0.49 4.81
C ILE A 78 -12.46 -0.38 6.06
N LEU A 79 -12.19 -1.68 5.95
CA LEU A 79 -12.15 -2.59 7.09
C LEU A 79 -11.05 -2.21 8.10
N VAL A 80 -9.83 -1.94 7.64
CA VAL A 80 -8.72 -1.50 8.49
C VAL A 80 -9.05 -0.18 9.19
N TYR A 81 -9.67 0.76 8.46
CA TYR A 81 -10.14 2.03 9.03
C TYR A 81 -11.23 1.82 10.09
N ILE A 82 -12.21 0.95 9.84
CA ILE A 82 -13.28 0.63 10.80
C ILE A 82 -12.72 -0.06 12.04
N ILE A 83 -11.85 -1.06 11.88
CA ILE A 83 -11.22 -1.77 13.01
C ILE A 83 -10.44 -0.78 13.88
N ASP A 84 -9.75 0.17 13.26
CA ASP A 84 -9.05 1.22 13.99
C ASP A 84 -9.98 2.17 14.74
N TYR A 85 -11.04 2.63 14.07
CA TYR A 85 -12.05 3.52 14.66
C TYR A 85 -12.76 2.90 15.87
N GLN A 86 -12.95 1.57 15.88
CA GLN A 86 -13.58 0.84 16.99
C GLN A 86 -12.61 0.46 18.11
N GLY A 87 -11.35 0.93 18.09
CA GLY A 87 -10.36 0.54 19.09
C GLY A 87 -9.91 -0.92 18.97
N GLY A 88 -10.25 -1.64 17.88
CA GLY A 88 -9.94 -3.07 17.71
C GLY A 88 -8.44 -3.40 17.65
N LEU A 89 -7.58 -2.38 17.54
CA LEU A 89 -6.12 -2.50 17.60
C LEU A 89 -5.52 -1.99 18.93
N GLU A 90 -6.33 -1.61 19.92
CA GLU A 90 -5.88 -1.13 21.25
C GLU A 90 -5.05 -2.17 22.01
N LEU A 91 -5.21 -3.47 21.70
CA LEU A 91 -4.40 -4.56 22.28
C LEU A 91 -2.92 -4.54 21.84
N ILE A 92 -2.51 -3.59 20.99
CA ILE A 92 -1.15 -3.39 20.48
C ILE A 92 -0.70 -1.92 20.65
N GLU A 93 -1.08 -1.28 21.76
CA GLU A 93 -0.63 0.06 22.17
C GLU A 93 0.79 0.06 22.77
N PHE A 94 1.71 -0.60 22.09
CA PHE A 94 3.12 -0.56 22.45
C PHE A 94 3.79 0.58 21.68
N THR A 95 4.20 1.63 22.40
CA THR A 95 4.99 2.73 21.82
C THR A 95 6.46 2.30 21.71
N ILE A 96 6.99 2.32 20.48
CA ILE A 96 8.34 1.87 20.12
C ILE A 96 9.35 3.02 20.11
N PHE A 97 9.00 4.22 19.68
CA PHE A 97 9.93 5.36 19.73
C PHE A 97 9.18 6.64 19.44
N LYS A 98 9.71 7.80 19.84
CA LYS A 98 9.19 9.10 19.39
C LYS A 98 10.03 9.59 18.22
N VAL A 99 9.40 9.91 17.09
CA VAL A 99 10.05 10.59 15.96
C VAL A 99 9.42 11.97 15.84
N GLY A 100 10.17 12.99 16.26
CA GLY A 100 9.63 14.35 16.40
C GLY A 100 8.56 14.42 17.49
N SER A 101 7.37 14.91 17.13
CA SER A 101 6.17 14.95 17.97
C SER A 101 5.33 13.66 17.93
N THR A 102 5.62 12.75 16.99
CA THR A 102 4.78 11.58 16.72
C THR A 102 5.27 10.35 17.49
N GLU A 103 4.38 9.73 18.27
CA GLU A 103 4.66 8.45 18.92
C GLU A 103 4.50 7.31 17.91
N LEU A 104 5.60 6.65 17.57
CA LEU A 104 5.57 5.44 16.74
C LEU A 104 5.25 4.24 17.61
N SER A 105 4.09 3.64 17.38
CA SER A 105 3.67 2.39 18.01
C SER A 105 3.75 1.21 17.04
N ILE A 106 3.73 -0.02 17.56
CA ILE A 106 3.61 -1.23 16.71
C ILE A 106 2.34 -1.14 15.86
N LYS A 107 1.24 -0.62 16.42
CA LYS A 107 0.00 -0.32 15.69
C LYS A 107 0.24 0.62 14.50
N SER A 108 0.96 1.73 14.68
CA SER A 108 1.23 2.66 13.57
C SER A 108 2.16 2.07 12.52
N LEU A 109 3.15 1.25 12.91
CA LEU A 109 3.98 0.51 11.95
C LEU A 109 3.19 -0.51 11.13
N ILE A 110 2.31 -1.29 11.76
CA ILE A 110 1.45 -2.24 11.05
C ILE A 110 0.57 -1.50 10.03
N LYS A 111 -0.09 -0.41 10.45
CA LYS A 111 -0.91 0.40 9.55
C LYS A 111 -0.10 0.97 8.41
N LEU A 112 1.10 1.48 8.68
CA LEU A 112 2.01 2.01 7.67
C LEU A 112 2.35 0.93 6.64
N VAL A 113 2.81 -0.24 7.09
CA VAL A 113 3.19 -1.35 6.21
C VAL A 113 1.99 -1.81 5.37
N LEU A 114 0.83 -2.03 6.00
CA LEU A 114 -0.39 -2.42 5.28
C LEU A 114 -0.78 -1.38 4.23
N SER A 115 -0.76 -0.09 4.60
CA SER A 115 -1.12 1.00 3.70
C SER A 115 -0.15 1.12 2.52
N LEU A 116 1.16 1.00 2.78
CA LEU A 116 2.19 1.00 1.72
C LEU A 116 2.06 -0.20 0.79
N MET A 117 1.82 -1.40 1.34
CA MET A 117 1.55 -2.58 0.52
C MET A 117 0.37 -2.33 -0.41
N ILE A 118 -0.74 -1.78 0.10
CA ILE A 118 -1.92 -1.46 -0.69
C ILE A 118 -1.57 -0.49 -1.82
N VAL A 119 -0.83 0.59 -1.55
CA VAL A 119 -0.41 1.57 -2.57
C VAL A 119 0.41 0.89 -3.68
N ILE A 120 1.41 0.09 -3.32
CA ILE A 120 2.27 -0.62 -4.29
C ILE A 120 1.43 -1.58 -5.16
N PHE A 121 0.49 -2.31 -4.55
CA PHE A 121 -0.41 -3.21 -5.26
C PHE A 121 -1.39 -2.48 -6.17
N LEU A 122 -1.94 -1.34 -5.74
CA LEU A 122 -2.82 -0.49 -6.55
C LEU A 122 -2.05 0.09 -7.74
N ALA A 123 -0.84 0.59 -7.53
CA ALA A 123 0.02 1.08 -8.60
C ALA A 123 0.31 -0.02 -9.64
N SER A 124 0.71 -1.21 -9.18
CA SER A 124 0.94 -2.35 -10.08
C SER A 124 -0.32 -2.78 -10.84
N SER A 125 -1.48 -2.79 -10.17
CA SER A 125 -2.75 -3.11 -10.81
C SER A 125 -3.11 -2.06 -11.87
N LEU A 126 -2.95 -0.78 -11.55
CA LEU A 126 -3.16 0.34 -12.46
C LEU A 126 -2.25 0.22 -13.69
N LYS A 127 -0.96 -0.07 -13.50
CA LYS A 127 -0.01 -0.32 -14.60
C LYS A 127 -0.52 -1.39 -15.56
N ASN A 128 -0.97 -2.53 -15.02
CA ASN A 128 -1.47 -3.63 -15.83
C ASN A 128 -2.77 -3.27 -16.55
N PHE A 129 -3.68 -2.56 -15.89
CA PHE A 129 -4.92 -2.09 -16.50
C PHE A 129 -4.67 -1.12 -17.66
N LEU A 130 -3.79 -0.13 -17.44
CA LEU A 130 -3.40 0.82 -18.48
C LEU A 130 -2.81 0.09 -19.68
N LYS A 131 -1.83 -0.79 -19.44
CA LYS A 131 -1.14 -1.52 -20.51
C LYS A 131 -2.06 -2.47 -21.29
N GLN A 132 -2.96 -3.18 -20.61
CA GLN A 132 -3.73 -4.28 -21.21
C GLN A 132 -5.13 -3.90 -21.67
N GLN A 133 -5.71 -2.82 -21.17
CA GLN A 133 -7.12 -2.48 -21.43
C GLN A 133 -7.28 -1.05 -21.94
N LEU A 134 -6.82 -0.05 -21.17
CA LEU A 134 -7.09 1.35 -21.51
C LEU A 134 -6.30 1.81 -22.75
N LEU A 135 -4.98 1.70 -22.71
CA LEU A 135 -4.11 2.23 -23.78
C LEU A 135 -4.27 1.48 -25.13
N PRO A 136 -4.53 0.16 -25.18
CA PRO A 136 -4.89 -0.52 -26.44
C PRO A 136 -6.16 0.03 -27.09
N GLN A 137 -7.18 0.36 -26.30
CA GLN A 137 -8.44 0.92 -26.82
C GLN A 137 -8.26 2.34 -27.37
N MET A 138 -7.21 3.04 -26.95
CA MET A 138 -6.83 4.37 -27.45
C MET A 138 -5.93 4.29 -28.70
N GLY A 139 -5.68 3.11 -29.26
CA GLY A 139 -4.86 2.93 -30.46
C GLY A 139 -3.36 3.16 -30.26
N ILE A 140 -2.87 3.20 -29.02
CA ILE A 140 -1.45 3.44 -28.72
C ILE A 140 -0.63 2.18 -29.05
N ASP A 141 0.58 2.31 -29.60
CA ASP A 141 1.45 1.16 -29.91
C ASP A 141 2.04 0.47 -28.67
N GLU A 142 2.35 -0.82 -28.77
CA GLU A 142 2.79 -1.64 -27.64
C GLU A 142 4.02 -1.07 -26.89
N ALA A 143 5.00 -0.55 -27.64
CA ALA A 143 6.19 0.10 -27.08
C ALA A 143 5.82 1.31 -26.20
N ASN A 144 4.92 2.16 -26.71
CA ASN A 144 4.46 3.36 -26.02
C ASN A 144 3.55 3.01 -24.83
N ARG A 145 2.74 1.95 -24.92
CA ARG A 145 1.89 1.48 -23.80
C ARG A 145 2.71 1.16 -22.57
N ALA A 146 3.83 0.47 -22.73
CA ALA A 146 4.68 0.07 -21.61
C ALA A 146 5.28 1.28 -20.88
N VAL A 147 5.72 2.28 -21.64
CA VAL A 147 6.29 3.52 -21.10
C VAL A 147 5.22 4.33 -20.37
N ILE A 148 4.11 4.64 -21.05
CA ILE A 148 3.01 5.45 -20.49
C ILE A 148 2.43 4.80 -19.23
N ALA A 149 2.14 3.49 -19.28
CA ALA A 149 1.62 2.78 -18.10
C ALA A 149 2.60 2.78 -16.92
N THR A 150 3.91 2.73 -17.19
CA THR A 150 4.93 2.78 -16.13
C THR A 150 5.00 4.17 -15.50
N ILE A 151 5.05 5.24 -16.31
CA ILE A 151 5.11 6.62 -15.82
C ILE A 151 3.89 6.94 -14.97
N ILE A 152 2.67 6.65 -15.47
CA ILE A 152 1.43 6.91 -14.73
C ILE A 152 1.39 6.10 -13.43
N SER A 153 1.80 4.83 -13.48
CA SER A 153 1.84 3.97 -12.28
C SER A 153 2.82 4.47 -11.23
N TYR A 154 3.97 5.01 -11.62
CA TYR A 154 4.95 5.54 -10.69
C TYR A 154 4.49 6.87 -10.09
N ALA A 155 3.92 7.77 -10.90
CA ALA A 155 3.31 8.99 -10.40
C ALA A 155 2.22 8.69 -9.37
N PHE A 156 1.31 7.75 -9.68
CA PHE A 156 0.27 7.30 -8.75
C PHE A 156 0.84 6.69 -7.47
N GLY A 157 1.85 5.81 -7.59
CA GLY A 157 2.50 5.17 -6.45
C GLY A 157 3.18 6.17 -5.52
N ILE A 158 3.92 7.14 -6.08
CA ILE A 158 4.59 8.20 -5.31
C ILE A 158 3.55 9.04 -4.56
N LEU A 159 2.48 9.47 -5.22
CA LEU A 159 1.40 10.22 -4.57
C LEU A 159 0.74 9.42 -3.43
N GLY A 160 0.46 8.13 -3.67
CA GLY A 160 -0.09 7.26 -2.64
C GLY A 160 0.83 7.10 -1.43
N ILE A 161 2.14 6.95 -1.66
CA ILE A 161 3.14 6.85 -0.59
C ILE A 161 3.17 8.15 0.22
N VAL A 162 3.16 9.31 -0.43
CA VAL A 162 3.13 10.62 0.25
C VAL A 162 1.89 10.77 1.13
N ILE A 163 0.71 10.39 0.64
CA ILE A 163 -0.54 10.44 1.41
C ILE A 163 -0.46 9.53 2.64
N VAL A 164 -0.03 8.28 2.45
CA VAL A 164 0.11 7.31 3.55
C VAL A 164 1.08 7.83 4.60
N LEU A 165 2.23 8.35 4.18
CA LEU A 165 3.24 8.87 5.09
C LEU A 165 2.73 10.12 5.84
N ASN A 166 2.00 11.03 5.17
CA ASN A 166 1.48 12.25 5.80
C ASN A 166 0.43 11.98 6.88
N ASN A 167 -0.32 10.87 6.74
CA ASN A 167 -1.31 10.46 7.74
C ASN A 167 -0.69 9.78 8.96
N ASN A 168 0.56 9.32 8.87
CA ASN A 168 1.23 8.57 9.95
C ASN A 168 2.40 9.33 10.58
N PHE A 169 2.94 10.36 9.93
CA PHE A 169 4.12 11.11 10.37
C PHE A 169 4.03 12.59 9.99
N GLU A 170 4.62 13.46 10.81
CA GLU A 170 4.93 14.84 10.39
C GLU A 170 6.05 14.84 9.35
N LEU A 171 5.68 14.94 8.07
CA LEU A 171 6.61 14.87 6.95
C LEU A 171 7.35 16.18 6.64
N GLY A 172 7.32 17.19 7.50
CA GLY A 172 7.87 18.51 7.19
C GLY A 172 9.29 18.46 6.62
N SER A 173 10.17 17.65 7.20
CA SER A 173 11.53 17.43 6.72
C SER A 173 11.62 16.57 5.46
N LEU A 174 10.81 15.53 5.35
CA LEU A 174 10.77 14.64 4.18
C LEU A 174 10.24 15.36 2.92
N ALA A 175 9.26 16.24 3.09
CA ALA A 175 8.68 17.04 2.01
C ALA A 175 9.70 18.01 1.40
N VAL A 176 10.57 18.62 2.24
CA VAL A 176 11.66 19.49 1.77
C VAL A 176 12.68 18.69 0.94
N ILE A 177 13.08 17.51 1.42
CA ILE A 177 14.02 16.64 0.69
C ILE A 177 13.40 16.17 -0.64
N ALA A 178 12.15 15.72 -0.62
CA ALA A 178 11.42 15.30 -1.80
C ALA A 178 11.24 16.46 -2.80
N GLY A 179 10.96 17.67 -2.31
CA GLY A 179 10.88 18.88 -3.13
C GLY A 179 12.21 19.21 -3.80
N GLY A 180 13.31 19.16 -3.05
CA GLY A 180 14.67 19.35 -3.59
C GLY A 180 15.05 18.32 -4.65
N LEU A 181 14.77 17.03 -4.39
CA LEU A 181 14.97 15.95 -5.36
C LEU A 181 14.09 16.14 -6.61
N GLY A 182 12.83 16.54 -6.46
CA GLY A 182 11.92 16.81 -7.56
C GLY A 182 12.41 17.93 -8.47
N VAL A 183 12.90 19.03 -7.89
CA VAL A 183 13.53 20.13 -8.63
C VAL A 183 14.80 19.65 -9.35
N GLY A 184 15.65 18.88 -8.68
CA GLY A 184 16.86 18.31 -9.29
C GLY A 184 16.58 17.38 -10.48
N ILE A 185 15.58 16.50 -10.36
CA ILE A 185 15.11 15.65 -11.47
C ILE A 185 14.57 16.52 -12.62
N GLY A 186 13.81 17.58 -12.31
CA GLY A 186 13.30 18.53 -13.30
C GLY A 186 14.41 19.21 -14.09
N PHE A 187 15.50 19.61 -13.44
CA PHE A 187 16.68 20.14 -14.12
C PHE A 187 17.37 19.08 -14.99
N GLY A 188 17.52 17.85 -14.52
CA GLY A 188 18.13 16.76 -15.31
C GLY A 188 17.30 16.34 -16.54
N LEU A 189 15.98 16.48 -16.48
CA LEU A 189 15.07 16.19 -17.60
C LEU A 189 14.86 17.39 -18.55
N GLN A 190 15.44 18.55 -18.24
CA GLN A 190 15.15 19.79 -18.96
C GLN A 190 15.49 19.69 -20.45
N ASP A 191 16.66 19.15 -20.80
CA ASP A 191 17.11 19.08 -22.20
C ASP A 191 16.33 18.04 -23.02
N ILE A 192 15.94 16.92 -22.41
CA ILE A 192 15.04 15.94 -23.03
C ILE A 192 13.70 16.59 -23.35
N THR A 193 13.17 17.37 -22.41
CA THR A 193 11.90 18.08 -22.58
C THR A 193 11.99 19.16 -23.67
N LYS A 194 13.09 19.93 -23.70
CA LYS A 194 13.34 20.92 -24.77
C LYS A 194 13.37 20.25 -26.14
N ASN A 195 14.15 19.18 -26.29
CA ASN A 195 14.28 18.44 -27.54
C ASN A 195 12.94 17.83 -27.99
N PHE A 196 12.13 17.33 -27.04
CA PHE A 196 10.78 16.82 -27.33
C PHE A 196 9.84 17.92 -27.85
N ILE A 197 9.77 19.07 -27.16
CA ILE A 197 8.91 20.20 -27.57
C ILE A 197 9.34 20.75 -28.94
N SER A 198 10.65 20.88 -29.18
CA SER A 198 11.17 21.29 -30.47
C SER A 198 10.74 20.33 -31.58
N GLY A 199 10.80 19.02 -31.33
CA GLY A 199 10.35 18.00 -32.27
C GLY A 199 8.85 18.06 -32.58
N VAL A 200 8.00 18.24 -31.56
CA VAL A 200 6.54 18.38 -31.75
C VAL A 200 6.18 19.67 -32.49
N THR A 201 6.93 20.75 -32.27
CA THR A 201 6.67 22.04 -32.93
C THR A 201 7.07 22.04 -34.41
N LEU A 202 8.00 21.16 -34.79
CA LEU A 202 8.48 21.00 -36.17
C LEU A 202 7.58 20.11 -37.04
N LEU A 203 6.64 19.36 -36.44
CA LEU A 203 5.68 18.45 -37.09
C LEU A 203 4.32 19.13 -37.30
#